data_AF-A0AAP5JX97-F1
#
_entry.id   AF-A0AAP5JX97-F1
#
_cell.length_a   1.000
_cell.length_b   1.000
_cell.length_c   1.000
_cell.angle_alpha   90.00
_cell.angle_beta   90.00
_cell.angle_gamma   90.00
#
_symmetry.space_group_name_H-M   'P 1'
#
loop_
_entity.id
_entity.type
_entity.pdbx_description
1 polymer ?
#
loop_
_entity_poly.entity_id
_entity_poly.type
_entity_poly.pdbx_seq_one_letter_code
_entity_poly.pdbx_strand_id
1 'polypeptide(L)'
;MSFSIGDRVVFFYKSGKYIGEIADQPGLTKLPVRVLAVLKHPAQGDIHYPGQVDVSMFHQRKALAYQEIAAVPPQVIQPFDGDIPDYEESLEAALNKEITKLEGKQDAYARQALTELSELKKEYFGT
;
A
#
# COMPACT_ATOMS: atom_id res chain seq x y z
N MET A 1 -1.84 17.77 -15.11
CA MET A 1 -0.63 18.02 -14.29
C MET A 1 0.49 17.17 -14.86
N SER A 2 1.68 17.73 -15.02
CA SER A 2 2.90 17.01 -15.42
C SER A 2 3.78 16.80 -14.19
N PHE A 3 4.38 15.63 -14.05
CA PHE A 3 5.33 15.32 -12.98
C PHE A 3 6.75 15.25 -13.54
N SER A 4 7.72 15.67 -12.74
CA SER A 4 9.16 15.64 -13.04
C SER A 4 9.89 14.67 -12.11
N ILE A 5 11.08 14.21 -12.51
CA ILE A 5 11.95 13.41 -11.63
C ILE A 5 12.24 14.19 -10.34
N GLY A 6 12.11 13.53 -9.20
CA GLY A 6 12.27 14.15 -7.88
C GLY A 6 11.00 14.77 -7.30
N ASP A 7 9.90 14.85 -8.07
CA ASP A 7 8.63 15.31 -7.53
C ASP A 7 8.12 14.34 -6.47
N ARG A 8 7.75 14.88 -5.31
CA ARG A 8 7.11 14.14 -4.23
C ARG A 8 5.64 13.97 -4.50
N VAL A 9 5.16 12.76 -4.32
CA VAL A 9 3.79 12.38 -4.68
C VAL A 9 3.17 11.46 -3.64
N VAL A 10 1.85 11.50 -3.56
CA VAL A 10 1.04 10.45 -2.97
C VAL A 10 0.41 9.65 -4.10
N PHE A 11 0.40 8.33 -3.97
CA PHE A 11 -0.18 7.47 -4.99
C PHE A 11 -0.91 6.25 -4.41
N PHE A 12 -1.87 5.75 -5.19
CA PHE A 12 -2.55 4.49 -4.88
C PHE A 12 -1.97 3.35 -5.71
N TYR A 13 -1.73 2.22 -5.06
CA TYR A 13 -1.29 1.00 -5.74
C TYR A 13 -1.93 -0.21 -5.08
N LYS A 14 -2.68 -0.99 -5.85
CA LYS A 14 -3.21 -2.30 -5.41
C LYS A 14 -3.98 -2.23 -4.07
N SER A 15 -4.79 -1.17 -3.89
CA SER A 15 -5.58 -0.80 -2.68
C SER A 15 -4.80 -0.15 -1.51
N GLY A 16 -3.48 -0.17 -1.56
CA GLY A 16 -2.61 0.59 -0.66
C GLY A 16 -2.47 2.05 -1.11
N LYS A 17 -1.98 2.89 -0.21
CA LYS A 17 -1.70 4.32 -0.44
C LYS A 17 -0.30 4.61 0.12
N TYR A 18 0.51 5.32 -0.65
CA TYR A 18 1.93 5.51 -0.37
C TYR A 18 2.33 6.97 -0.60
N ILE A 19 3.39 7.40 0.07
CA ILE A 19 4.19 8.56 -0.32
C ILE A 19 5.38 8.04 -1.11
N GLY A 20 5.73 8.73 -2.19
CA GLY A 20 6.87 8.40 -3.00
C GLY A 20 7.46 9.59 -3.73
N GLU A 21 8.42 9.29 -4.59
CA GLU A 21 9.13 10.23 -5.44
C GLU A 21 9.16 9.70 -6.88
N ILE A 22 8.97 10.57 -7.87
CA ILE A 22 9.15 10.19 -9.28
C ILE A 22 10.61 9.81 -9.50
N ALA A 23 10.85 8.54 -9.81
CA ALA A 23 12.18 7.96 -9.79
C ALA A 23 12.94 8.11 -11.11
N ASP A 24 12.23 8.25 -12.22
CA ASP A 24 12.78 8.29 -13.58
C ASP A 24 11.80 8.97 -14.54
N GLN A 25 12.20 9.14 -15.81
CA GLN A 25 11.41 9.81 -16.82
C GLN A 25 10.00 9.20 -16.94
N PRO A 26 8.95 10.04 -16.90
CA PRO A 26 7.58 9.63 -17.19
C PRO A 26 7.46 8.83 -18.49
N GLY A 27 7.02 7.57 -18.39
CA GLY A 27 6.58 6.81 -19.56
C GLY A 27 5.25 7.34 -20.10
N LEU A 28 4.85 6.87 -21.29
CA LEU A 28 3.59 7.29 -21.93
C LEU A 28 2.34 6.94 -21.12
N THR A 29 2.36 5.82 -20.39
CA THR A 29 1.16 5.27 -19.71
C THR A 29 1.31 5.15 -18.20
N LYS A 30 2.54 5.14 -17.68
CA LYS A 30 2.85 4.96 -16.26
C LYS A 30 4.08 5.76 -15.87
N LEU A 31 4.09 6.22 -14.63
CA LEU A 31 5.23 6.87 -13.99
C LEU A 31 5.95 5.86 -13.08
N PRO A 32 7.28 5.79 -13.11
CA PRO A 32 8.06 5.07 -12.11
C PRO A 32 8.08 5.88 -10.82
N VAL A 33 7.53 5.33 -9.75
CA VAL A 33 7.46 5.98 -8.43
C VAL A 33 8.20 5.14 -7.41
N ARG A 34 9.23 5.71 -6.78
CA ARG A 34 9.98 5.10 -5.66
C ARG A 34 9.19 5.30 -4.38
N VAL A 35 8.93 4.22 -3.65
CA VAL A 35 8.21 4.24 -2.37
C VAL A 35 9.09 4.80 -1.27
N LEU A 36 8.54 5.74 -0.50
CA LEU A 36 9.21 6.36 0.65
C LEU A 36 8.49 6.08 1.96
N ALA A 37 7.15 6.03 1.98
CA ALA A 37 6.37 5.73 3.18
C ALA A 37 4.99 5.12 2.84
N VAL A 38 4.36 4.50 3.83
CA VAL A 38 3.04 3.84 3.70
C VAL A 38 1.97 4.66 4.44
N LEU A 39 0.97 5.15 3.71
CA LEU A 39 -0.18 5.86 4.29
C LEU A 39 -1.38 4.94 4.55
N LYS A 40 -1.50 3.85 3.79
CA LYS A 40 -2.54 2.83 3.94
C LYS A 40 -2.01 1.49 3.48
N HIS A 41 -2.08 0.50 4.36
CA HIS A 41 -1.72 -0.89 4.04
C HIS A 41 -2.71 -1.45 3.00
N PRO A 42 -2.26 -2.26 2.02
CA PRO A 42 -3.16 -2.91 1.09
C PRO A 42 -4.15 -3.83 1.83
N ALA A 43 -5.40 -3.82 1.37
CA ALA A 43 -6.41 -4.78 1.80
C ALA A 43 -5.99 -6.18 1.37
N GLN A 44 -6.35 -7.19 2.16
CA GLN A 44 -6.05 -8.60 1.90
C GLN A 44 -7.11 -9.24 1.00
N GLY A 45 -6.80 -10.40 0.42
CA GLY A 45 -7.70 -11.15 -0.47
C GLY A 45 -7.58 -10.74 -1.93
N ASP A 46 -8.61 -11.01 -2.73
CA ASP A 46 -8.60 -10.72 -4.15
C ASP A 46 -8.91 -9.23 -4.44
N ILE A 47 -8.14 -8.59 -5.32
CA ILE A 47 -8.42 -7.22 -5.77
C ILE A 47 -9.64 -7.10 -6.66
N HIS A 48 -10.00 -8.16 -7.37
CA HIS A 48 -11.16 -8.18 -8.24
C HIS A 48 -12.45 -8.45 -7.46
N TYR A 49 -12.34 -8.99 -6.23
CA TYR A 49 -13.46 -9.26 -5.33
C TYR A 49 -13.21 -8.67 -3.92
N PRO A 50 -13.19 -7.34 -3.78
CA PRO A 50 -12.86 -6.69 -2.51
C PRO A 50 -13.82 -7.10 -1.39
N GLY A 51 -13.28 -7.51 -0.24
CA GLY A 51 -14.08 -7.86 0.93
C GLY A 51 -14.76 -9.24 0.87
N GLN A 52 -14.39 -10.09 -0.08
CA GLN A 52 -14.95 -11.44 -0.22
C GLN A 52 -13.95 -12.52 0.21
N VAL A 53 -14.46 -13.63 0.72
CA VAL A 53 -13.68 -14.82 1.10
C VAL A 53 -13.91 -15.97 0.11
N ASP A 54 -15.09 -16.06 -0.47
CA ASP A 54 -15.44 -17.09 -1.46
C ASP A 54 -14.91 -16.68 -2.84
N VAL A 55 -13.58 -16.75 -2.96
CA VAL A 55 -12.81 -16.43 -4.16
C VAL A 55 -11.88 -17.60 -4.45
N SER A 56 -11.42 -17.71 -5.70
CA SER A 56 -10.53 -18.80 -6.09
C SER A 56 -9.24 -18.86 -5.26
N MET A 57 -8.72 -17.71 -4.83
CA MET A 57 -7.59 -17.63 -3.92
C MET A 57 -7.64 -16.36 -3.07
N PHE A 58 -7.55 -16.51 -1.75
CA PHE A 58 -7.39 -15.38 -0.84
C PHE A 58 -5.89 -15.05 -0.71
N HIS A 59 -5.45 -14.00 -1.40
CA HIS A 59 -4.04 -13.61 -1.39
C HIS A 59 -3.66 -12.82 -0.13
N GLN A 60 -2.56 -13.22 0.50
CA GLN A 60 -1.79 -12.32 1.36
C GLN A 60 -1.16 -11.21 0.50
N ARG A 61 -1.26 -9.95 0.93
CA ARG A 61 -0.86 -8.79 0.14
C ARG A 61 0.02 -7.87 0.95
N LYS A 62 1.30 -7.82 0.55
CA LYS A 62 2.31 -6.97 1.16
C LYS A 62 2.18 -5.52 0.70
N ALA A 63 2.50 -4.59 1.60
CA ALA A 63 2.86 -3.23 1.20
C ALA A 63 4.08 -3.25 0.27
N LEU A 64 4.18 -2.25 -0.62
CA LEU A 64 5.39 -2.06 -1.41
C LEU A 64 6.58 -1.77 -0.47
N ALA A 65 7.73 -2.34 -0.75
CA ALA A 65 8.93 -2.22 0.08
C ALA A 65 9.54 -0.81 0.00
N TYR A 66 10.34 -0.43 1.01
CA TYR A 66 11.11 0.81 0.97
C TYR A 66 12.00 0.86 -0.27
N GLN A 67 11.97 1.98 -0.99
CA GLN A 67 12.67 2.20 -2.26
C GLN A 67 12.26 1.30 -3.43
N GLU A 68 11.23 0.44 -3.28
CA GLU A 68 10.64 -0.27 -4.41
C GLU A 68 10.12 0.74 -5.44
N ILE A 69 10.40 0.51 -6.72
CA ILE A 69 9.91 1.34 -7.81
C ILE A 69 8.69 0.66 -8.44
N ALA A 70 7.53 1.30 -8.31
CA ALA A 70 6.30 0.84 -8.92
C ALA A 70 5.97 1.64 -10.19
N ALA A 71 5.46 0.95 -11.22
CA ALA A 71 4.90 1.60 -12.40
C ALA A 71 3.44 1.97 -12.13
N VAL A 72 3.16 3.27 -11.97
CA VAL A 72 1.88 3.79 -11.48
C VAL A 72 1.19 4.65 -12.56
N PRO A 73 -0.10 4.41 -12.89
CA PRO A 73 -0.84 5.27 -13.80
C PRO A 73 -0.97 6.71 -13.25
N PRO A 74 -0.74 7.77 -14.06
CA PRO A 74 -0.79 9.16 -13.60
C PRO A 74 -2.08 9.56 -12.88
N GLN A 75 -3.21 8.95 -13.25
CA GLN A 75 -4.54 9.23 -12.71
C GLN A 75 -4.72 8.89 -11.21
N VAL A 76 -3.82 8.10 -10.63
CA VAL A 76 -3.84 7.74 -9.20
C VAL A 76 -2.69 8.38 -8.42
N ILE A 77 -2.04 9.39 -9.00
CA ILE A 77 -0.91 10.13 -8.43
C ILE A 77 -1.35 11.57 -8.17
N GLN A 78 -0.98 12.09 -7.00
CA GLN A 78 -1.25 13.46 -6.58
C GLN A 78 0.04 14.10 -6.06
N PRO A 79 0.31 15.40 -6.32
CA PRO A 79 1.42 16.10 -5.70
C PRO A 79 1.37 16.03 -4.18
N PHE A 80 2.53 15.98 -3.54
CA PHE A 80 2.65 15.94 -2.08
C PHE A 80 3.74 16.89 -1.59
N ASP A 81 3.38 17.77 -0.68
CA ASP A 81 4.24 18.82 -0.10
C ASP A 81 4.42 18.70 1.42
N GLY A 82 3.85 17.64 2.03
CA GLY A 82 3.97 17.38 3.45
C GLY A 82 5.26 16.67 3.86
N ASP A 83 5.36 16.41 5.15
CA ASP A 83 6.46 15.64 5.72
C ASP A 83 6.36 14.15 5.36
N ILE A 84 7.52 13.55 5.08
CA ILE A 84 7.63 12.13 4.79
C ILE A 84 8.05 11.43 6.08
N PRO A 85 7.18 10.59 6.68
CA PRO A 85 7.55 9.84 7.89
C PRO A 85 8.58 8.75 7.55
N ASP A 86 9.20 8.17 8.58
CA ASP A 86 10.01 6.97 8.41
C ASP A 86 9.19 5.82 7.80
N TYR A 87 9.81 5.02 6.94
CA TYR A 87 9.12 3.95 6.25
C TYR A 87 8.58 2.89 7.21
N GLU A 88 9.40 2.45 8.16
CA GLU A 88 9.05 1.37 9.09
C GLU A 88 7.95 1.83 10.05
N GLU A 89 8.08 3.04 10.61
CA GLU A 89 7.06 3.66 11.46
C GLU A 89 5.71 3.82 10.72
N SER A 90 5.77 4.29 9.46
CA SER A 90 4.56 4.47 8.65
C SER A 90 3.91 3.16 8.25
N LEU A 91 4.71 2.13 7.95
CA LEU A 91 4.22 0.78 7.66
C LEU A 91 3.52 0.18 8.88
N GLU A 92 4.13 0.28 10.06
CA GLU A 92 3.55 -0.23 11.30
C GLU A 92 2.22 0.48 11.61
N ALA A 93 2.20 1.82 11.52
CA ALA A 93 0.99 2.60 11.76
C ALA A 93 -0.13 2.24 10.76
N ALA A 94 0.20 2.10 9.48
CA ALA A 94 -0.77 1.75 8.44
C ALA A 94 -1.32 0.33 8.61
N LEU A 95 -0.47 -0.62 9.02
CA LEU A 95 -0.85 -2.00 9.30
C LEU A 95 -1.78 -2.09 10.51
N ASN A 96 -1.37 -1.50 11.64
CA ASN A 96 -2.16 -1.51 12.87
C ASN A 96 -3.53 -0.86 12.66
N LYS A 97 -3.60 0.23 11.86
CA LYS A 97 -4.87 0.87 11.50
C LYS A 97 -5.81 -0.05 10.73
N GLU A 98 -5.30 -0.85 9.78
CA GLU A 98 -6.13 -1.81 9.05
C GLU A 98 -6.58 -2.97 9.95
N ILE A 99 -5.72 -3.46 10.83
CA ILE A 99 -6.06 -4.47 11.85
C ILE A 99 -7.22 -3.97 12.72
N THR A 100 -7.09 -2.81 13.36
CA THR A 100 -8.14 -2.24 14.22
C THR A 100 -9.46 -2.03 13.49
N LYS A 101 -9.40 -1.61 12.21
CA LYS A 101 -10.60 -1.48 11.37
C LYS A 101 -11.31 -2.81 11.13
N LEU A 102 -10.57 -3.91 10.97
CA LEU A 102 -11.12 -5.24 10.71
C LEU A 102 -11.65 -5.90 11.98
N GLU A 103 -11.01 -5.68 13.13
CA GLU A 103 -11.48 -6.15 14.44
C GLU A 103 -12.91 -5.65 14.74
N GLY A 104 -13.27 -4.46 14.27
CA GLY A 104 -14.61 -3.89 14.40
C GLY A 104 -15.71 -4.48 13.50
N LYS A 105 -15.37 -5.31 12.50
CA LYS A 105 -16.36 -5.84 11.52
C LYS A 105 -16.87 -7.24 11.83
N GLN A 106 -16.04 -8.08 12.46
CA GLN A 106 -16.39 -9.46 12.87
C GLN A 106 -17.02 -10.36 11.78
N ASP A 107 -16.84 -10.04 10.49
CA ASP A 107 -17.32 -10.85 9.37
C ASP A 107 -16.27 -11.89 8.91
N ALA A 108 -16.63 -12.74 7.95
CA ALA A 108 -15.75 -13.80 7.46
C ALA A 108 -14.48 -13.25 6.79
N TYR A 109 -14.60 -12.14 6.06
CA TYR A 109 -13.48 -11.47 5.41
C TYR A 109 -12.51 -10.92 6.44
N ALA A 110 -13.02 -10.23 7.44
CA ALA A 110 -12.22 -9.65 8.50
C ALA A 110 -11.40 -10.72 9.24
N ARG A 111 -12.01 -11.87 9.55
CA ARG A 111 -11.28 -12.99 10.18
C ARG A 111 -10.13 -13.49 9.32
N GLN A 112 -10.35 -13.75 8.02
CA GLN A 112 -9.29 -14.21 7.13
C GLN A 112 -8.21 -13.15 6.94
N ALA A 113 -8.60 -11.90 6.71
CA ALA A 113 -7.68 -10.79 6.56
C ALA A 113 -6.82 -10.56 7.81
N LEU A 114 -7.38 -10.67 9.02
CA LEU A 114 -6.64 -10.54 10.27
C LEU A 114 -5.59 -11.64 10.44
N THR A 115 -5.88 -12.88 10.03
CA THR A 115 -4.89 -13.96 9.99
C THR A 115 -3.70 -13.58 9.10
N GLU A 116 -3.97 -13.13 7.87
CA GLU A 116 -2.91 -12.75 6.93
C GLU A 116 -2.09 -11.54 7.42
N LEU A 117 -2.76 -10.53 7.99
CA LEU A 117 -2.09 -9.33 8.52
C LEU A 117 -1.24 -9.65 9.75
N SER A 118 -1.63 -10.62 10.58
CA SER A 118 -0.85 -11.07 11.74
C SER A 118 0.45 -11.75 11.30
N GLU A 119 0.39 -12.62 10.28
CA GLU A 119 1.59 -13.24 9.71
C GLU A 119 2.49 -12.20 9.03
N LEU A 120 1.92 -11.25 8.30
CA LEU A 120 2.69 -10.13 7.74
C LEU A 120 3.34 -9.26 8.80
N LYS A 121 2.66 -9.00 9.93
CA LYS A 121 3.25 -8.24 11.03
C LYS A 121 4.52 -8.92 11.56
N LYS A 122 4.50 -10.25 11.69
CA LYS A 122 5.69 -11.03 12.07
C LYS A 122 6.76 -10.99 11.00
N GLU A 123 6.39 -11.04 9.73
CA GLU A 123 7.39 -10.96 8.66
C GLU A 123 8.06 -9.58 8.57
N TYR A 124 7.30 -8.51 8.81
CA TYR A 124 7.82 -7.14 8.75
C TYR A 124 8.70 -6.77 9.93
N PHE A 125 8.31 -7.18 11.14
CA PHE A 125 8.91 -6.68 12.38
C PHE A 125 9.44 -7.79 13.30
N GLY A 126 9.29 -9.05 12.90
CA GLY A 126 9.84 -10.19 13.63
C GLY A 126 11.29 -10.40 13.26
N THR A 127 12.19 -10.17 14.21
CA THR A 127 13.57 -10.65 14.19
C THR A 127 13.63 -12.16 14.40
#